data_AF-A0A2L0UIY1-F1
#
_entry.id   AF-A0A2L0UIY1-F1
#
_cell.length_a   1.000
_cell.length_b   1.000
_cell.length_c   1.000
_cell.angle_alpha   90.00
_cell.angle_beta   90.00
_cell.angle_gamma   90.00
#
_symmetry.space_group_name_H-M   'P 1'
#
loop_
_entity.id
_entity.type
_entity.pdbx_description
1 polymer ?
#
loop_
_entity_poly.entity_id
_entity_poly.type
_entity_poly.pdbx_seq_one_letter_code
_entity_poly.pdbx_strand_id
1 'polypeptide(L)' 'MDTVVLTGITAKGYHGVFDHERRDGQPFAVDVVLHLDLQPAGTSDDLARTAHYGELAELVHGIIGGKPFA' A
#
# COMPACT_ATOMS: atom_id res chain seq x y z
N MET A 1 -7.02 20.55 -2.71
CA MET A 1 -6.37 19.26 -3.03
C MET A 1 -5.99 18.66 -1.71
N ASP A 2 -6.64 17.57 -1.35
CA ASP A 2 -6.43 16.91 -0.07
C ASP A 2 -5.39 15.80 -0.23
N THR A 3 -4.84 15.35 0.89
CA THR A 3 -3.79 14.32 0.88
C THR A 3 -4.11 13.26 1.93
N VAL A 4 -4.04 12.00 1.51
CA VAL A 4 -4.09 10.84 2.40
C VAL A 4 -2.70 10.23 2.45
N VAL A 5 -2.19 10.04 3.66
CA VAL A 5 -0.86 9.47 3.89
C VAL A 5 -1.03 8.14 4.62
N LEU A 6 -0.52 7.07 4.02
CA LEU A 6 -0.40 5.75 4.61
C LEU A 6 1.08 5.49 4.85
N THR A 7 1.48 5.28 6.10
CA THR A 7 2.87 5.01 6.45
C THR A 7 3.04 3.63 7.07
N GLY A 8 4.20 3.02 6.85
CA GLY A 8 4.62 1.80 7.54
C GLY A 8 3.87 0.54 7.10
N ILE A 9 3.30 0.51 5.88
CA ILE A 9 2.70 -0.72 5.36
C ILE A 9 3.84 -1.74 5.21
N THR A 10 3.81 -2.76 6.08
CA THR A 10 4.88 -3.73 6.20
C THR A 10 4.41 -5.10 5.77
N ALA A 11 5.19 -5.76 4.92
CA ALA A 11 4.93 -7.13 4.48
C ALA A 11 6.24 -7.85 4.18
N LYS A 12 6.21 -9.18 4.25
CA LYS A 12 7.36 -10.00 3.86
C LYS A 12 7.38 -10.12 2.34
N GLY A 13 8.36 -9.49 1.72
CA GLY A 13 8.58 -9.55 0.28
C GLY A 13 9.73 -10.48 -0.08
N TYR A 14 9.68 -11.03 -1.29
CA TYR A 14 10.71 -11.91 -1.85
C TYR A 14 11.42 -11.22 -3.02
N HIS A 15 11.44 -9.90 -2.98
CA HIS A 15 12.12 -9.04 -3.95
C HIS A 15 13.59 -8.93 -3.55
N GLY A 16 14.48 -9.08 -4.50
CA GLY A 16 15.92 -9.03 -4.25
C GLY A 16 16.72 -9.47 -5.47
N VAL A 17 17.94 -8.96 -5.56
CA VAL A 17 18.86 -9.29 -6.67
C VAL A 17 19.48 -10.66 -6.44
N PHE A 18 19.70 -11.02 -5.17
CA PHE A 18 20.32 -12.28 -4.81
C PHE A 18 19.30 -13.39 -4.55
N ASP A 19 19.66 -14.63 -4.89
CA ASP A 19 18.78 -15.78 -4.70
C ASP A 19 18.39 -16.04 -3.24
N HIS A 20 19.21 -15.62 -2.27
CA HIS A 20 18.89 -15.76 -0.85
C HIS A 20 17.77 -14.81 -0.42
N GLU A 21 17.75 -13.57 -0.94
CA GLU A 21 16.68 -12.60 -0.67
C GLU A 21 15.33 -13.09 -1.21
N ARG A 22 15.35 -13.72 -2.40
CA ARG A 22 14.14 -14.28 -3.04
C ARG A 22 13.66 -15.58 -2.39
N ARG A 23 14.53 -16.31 -1.69
CA ARG A 23 14.18 -17.54 -0.95
C ARG A 23 13.68 -17.25 0.45
N ASP A 24 14.46 -16.51 1.22
CA ASP A 24 14.20 -16.32 2.64
C ASP A 24 13.17 -15.21 2.86
N GLY A 25 13.11 -14.23 1.95
CA GLY A 25 12.27 -13.04 2.03
C GLY A 25 12.69 -12.12 3.16
N GLN A 26 12.40 -10.83 3.01
CA GLN A 26 12.72 -9.80 4.00
C GLN A 26 11.53 -8.88 4.23
N PRO A 27 11.42 -8.22 5.41
CA PRO A 27 10.40 -7.21 5.61
C PRO A 27 10.66 -6.02 4.70
N PHE A 28 9.64 -5.61 3.95
CA PHE A 28 9.61 -4.36 3.22
C PHE A 28 8.60 -3.44 3.90
N ALA A 29 8.95 -2.16 4.02
CA ALA A 29 8.07 -1.10 4.46
C ALA A 29 7.82 -0.13 3.30
N VAL A 30 6.57 0.24 3.09
CA VAL A 30 6.16 1.17 2.03
C VAL A 30 5.31 2.28 2.64
N ASP A 31 5.64 3.51 2.25
CA ASP A 31 4.85 4.70 2.52
C ASP A 31 4.17 5.16 1.22
N VAL A 32 2.88 5.46 1.29
CA VAL A 32 2.07 5.88 0.14
C VAL A 32 1.42 7.22 0.44
N VAL A 33 1.60 8.18 -0.47
CA VAL A 33 0.96 9.49 -0.43
C VAL A 33 0.00 9.58 -1.61
N LEU A 34 -1.29 9.72 -1.33
CA LEU A 34 -2.31 9.95 -2.34
C LEU A 34 -2.73 11.41 -2.32
N HIS A 35 -2.66 12.04 -3.49
CA HIS A 35 -3.21 13.37 -3.69
C HIS A 35 -4.54 13.24 -4.42
N LEU A 36 -5.64 13.47 -3.70
CA LEU A 36 -7.00 13.38 -4.23
C LEU A 36 -7.84 14.55 -3.72
N ASP A 37 -8.85 14.94 -4.50
CA ASP A 37 -9.81 15.96 -4.06
C ASP A 37 -10.87 15.29 -3.17
N LEU A 38 -10.79 15.49 -1.84
CA LEU A 38 -11.72 14.91 -0.85
C LEU A 38 -12.95 15.79 -0.62
N GLN A 39 -13.06 16.94 -1.29
CA GLN A 39 -14.23 17.83 -1.21
C GLN A 39 -15.59 17.10 -1.31
N PRO A 40 -15.80 16.13 -2.22
CA PRO A 40 -17.09 15.47 -2.31
C PRO A 40 -17.27 14.32 -1.29
N ALA A 41 -16.27 13.98 -0.47
CA ALA A 41 -16.37 12.96 0.59
C ALA A 41 -16.78 13.57 1.94
N GLY A 42 -16.32 14.80 2.25
CA GLY A 42 -16.66 15.50 3.51
C GLY A 42 -18.12 15.96 3.62
N THR A 43 -18.87 16.00 2.51
CA THR A 43 -20.31 16.34 2.47
C THR A 43 -21.23 15.12 2.50
N SER A 44 -20.68 13.91 2.34
CA SER A 44 -21.46 12.71 2.06
C SER A 44 -21.54 11.72 3.23
N ASP A 45 -20.71 11.87 4.27
CA ASP A 45 -20.51 10.87 5.36
C ASP A 45 -20.42 9.42 4.84
N ASP A 46 -19.94 9.28 3.60
CA ASP A 46 -20.05 8.05 2.83
C ASP A 46 -18.72 7.31 2.92
N LEU A 47 -18.68 6.41 3.89
CA LEU A 47 -17.58 5.53 4.22
C LEU A 47 -17.10 4.71 2.99
N ALA A 48 -17.88 4.62 1.90
CA ALA A 48 -17.48 3.96 0.66
C ALA A 48 -16.32 4.68 -0.07
N ARG A 49 -16.14 5.99 0.09
CA ARG A 49 -14.93 6.68 -0.42
C ARG A 49 -13.77 6.64 0.57
N THR A 50 -14.10 6.48 1.85
CA THR A 50 -13.17 6.30 2.96
C THR A 50 -12.57 4.88 2.95
N ALA A 51 -13.28 3.87 2.42
CA ALA A 51 -12.81 2.49 2.29
C ALA A 51 -11.57 2.32 1.37
N HIS A 52 -11.29 3.30 0.50
CA HIS A 52 -10.20 3.23 -0.47
C HIS A 52 -8.82 3.04 0.17
N TYR A 53 -8.55 3.57 1.36
CA TYR A 53 -7.23 3.39 1.98
C TYR A 53 -7.04 2.00 2.59
N GLY A 54 -8.13 1.34 3.01
CA GLY A 54 -8.08 -0.04 3.51
C GLY A 54 -7.80 -1.02 2.37
N GLU A 55 -8.54 -0.89 1.27
CA GLU A 55 -8.27 -1.66 0.05
C GLU A 55 -6.88 -1.37 -0.53
N LEU A 56 -6.40 -0.12 -0.43
CA LEU A 56 -5.06 0.24 -0.86
C LEU A 56 -3.98 -0.38 0.04
N ALA A 57 -4.17 -0.41 1.36
CA ALA A 57 -3.23 -1.06 2.27
C ALA A 57 -3.13 -2.56 1.96
N GLU A 58 -4.26 -3.23 1.73
CA GLU A 58 -4.31 -4.64 1.31
C GLU A 58 -3.65 -4.86 -0.05
N LEU A 59 -3.89 -3.97 -1.02
CA LEU A 59 -3.26 -4.02 -2.34
C LEU A 59 -1.74 -3.87 -2.23
N VAL A 60 -1.26 -2.88 -1.46
CA VAL A 60 0.18 -2.65 -1.23
C VAL A 60 0.79 -3.86 -0.52
N HIS A 61 0.13 -4.41 0.50
CA HIS A 61 0.57 -5.62 1.18
C HIS A 61 0.69 -6.81 0.21
N GLY A 62 -0.31 -7.00 -0.66
CA GLY A 62 -0.32 -8.05 -1.68
C GLY A 62 0.76 -7.87 -2.75
N ILE A 63 1.05 -6.63 -3.15
CA ILE A 63 2.15 -6.32 -4.09
C ILE A 63 3.50 -6.64 -3.44
N ILE A 64 3.70 -6.26 -2.18
CA ILE A 64 4.93 -6.55 -1.44
C ILE A 64 5.13 -8.07 -1.29
N GLY A 65 4.10 -8.81 -0.91
CA GLY A 65 4.17 -10.27 -0.75
C GLY A 65 4.07 -11.07 -2.07
N GLY A 66 3.81 -10.39 -3.18
CA GLY A 66 3.56 -10.99 -4.48
C GLY A 66 4.80 -11.55 -5.18
N LYS A 67 4.61 -12.01 -6.42
CA LYS A 67 5.72 -12.52 -7.23
C LYS A 67 6.80 -11.43 -7.37
N PRO A 68 8.09 -11.81 -7.32
CA PRO A 68 9.17 -10.87 -7.58
C PRO A 68 8.96 -10.21 -8.94
N PHE A 69 9.01 -8.88 -9.00
CA PHE A 69 9.05 -8.19 -10.29
C PHE A 69 10.33 -8.62 -11.01
N ALA A 70 10.16 -9.27 -12.16
CA ALA A 70 11.25 -9.78 -13.00
C ALA A 70 11.78 -8.69 -13.93
#